data_AF-A0A6F9Y6D1-F1
#
_entry.id   AF-A0A6F9Y6D1-F1
#
_cell.length_a   1.000
_cell.length_b   1.000
_cell.length_c   1.000
_cell.angle_alpha   90.00
_cell.angle_beta   90.00
_cell.angle_gamma   90.00
#
_symmetry.space_group_name_H-M   'P 1'
#
loop_
_entity.id
_entity.type
_entity.pdbx_description
1 polymer ?
#
loop_
_entity_poly.entity_id
_entity_poly.type
_entity_poly.pdbx_seq_one_letter_code
_entity_poly.pdbx_strand_id
1 'polypeptide(L)'
;MIRSLSIKPSPKESAQKKLALQLLADIASDYQTVSLTQLANRYSYNRNYLSNLFKAEIGQTFSAVLTEQRLMQAHKLLTKTNLPVNTIIEQVGISNRSFFTRST
;
A
#
# COMPACT_ATOMS: atom_id res chain seq x y z
N MET A 1 -22.39 27.35 -25.63
CA MET A 1 -23.08 26.27 -24.88
C MET A 1 -22.13 25.09 -24.71
N ILE A 2 -21.50 24.93 -23.54
CA ILE A 2 -20.96 23.64 -23.10
C ILE A 2 -21.33 23.52 -21.62
N ARG A 3 -22.24 22.59 -21.31
CA ARG A 3 -22.66 22.26 -19.94
C ARG A 3 -21.46 21.72 -19.18
N SER A 4 -20.95 22.49 -18.24
CA SER A 4 -20.10 21.99 -17.16
C SER A 4 -20.92 21.02 -16.31
N LEU A 5 -20.84 19.73 -16.62
CA LEU A 5 -21.35 18.65 -15.78
C LEU A 5 -20.54 18.64 -14.48
N SER A 6 -21.05 19.30 -13.44
CA SER A 6 -20.65 19.01 -12.05
C SER A 6 -21.14 17.61 -11.69
N ILE A 7 -20.35 16.60 -12.02
CA ILE A 7 -20.54 15.25 -11.51
C ILE A 7 -20.07 15.29 -10.06
N LYS A 8 -21.00 15.53 -9.12
CA LYS A 8 -20.70 15.31 -7.70
C LYS A 8 -20.40 13.82 -7.52
N PRO A 9 -19.28 13.45 -6.87
CA PRO A 9 -18.92 12.05 -6.71
C PRO A 9 -20.05 11.32 -5.97
N SER A 10 -20.35 10.10 -6.44
CA SER A 10 -21.35 9.24 -5.82
C SER A 10 -20.94 8.94 -4.37
N PRO A 11 -21.88 8.73 -3.42
CA PRO A 11 -21.57 8.30 -2.06
C PRO A 11 -20.63 7.08 -2.02
N LYS A 12 -20.78 6.16 -2.99
CA LYS A 12 -19.93 4.97 -3.16
C LYS A 12 -18.49 5.34 -3.49
N GLU A 13 -18.27 6.29 -4.38
CA GLU A 13 -16.96 6.78 -4.80
C GLU A 13 -16.24 7.49 -3.63
N SER A 14 -16.98 8.24 -2.83
CA SER A 14 -16.44 8.87 -1.61
C SER A 14 -15.98 7.84 -0.57
N ALA A 15 -16.72 6.73 -0.42
CA ALA A 15 -16.38 5.67 0.52
C ALA A 15 -15.17 4.84 0.04
N GLN A 16 -15.11 4.55 -1.26
CA GLN A 16 -13.98 3.87 -1.91
C GLN A 16 -12.68 4.65 -1.74
N LYS A 17 -12.72 5.95 -2.02
CA LYS A 17 -11.58 6.85 -1.83
C LYS A 17 -11.16 6.93 -0.36
N LYS A 18 -12.13 7.03 0.56
CA LYS A 18 -11.86 7.01 2.01
C LYS A 18 -11.15 5.72 2.44
N LEU A 19 -11.61 4.58 1.95
CA LEU A 19 -10.99 3.28 2.25
C LEU A 19 -9.57 3.19 1.68
N ALA A 20 -9.34 3.66 0.45
CA ALA A 20 -7.99 3.70 -0.13
C ALA A 20 -7.03 4.59 0.69
N LEU A 21 -7.50 5.74 1.19
CA LEU A 21 -6.73 6.59 2.09
C LEU A 21 -6.43 5.92 3.43
N GLN A 22 -7.37 5.14 3.99
CA GLN A 22 -7.12 4.35 5.20
C GLN A 22 -6.03 3.30 4.98
N LEU A 23 -6.05 2.61 3.84
CA LEU A 23 -5.01 1.63 3.49
C LEU A 23 -3.63 2.29 3.31
N LEU A 24 -3.58 3.50 2.75
CA LEU A 24 -2.34 4.29 2.69
C LEU A 24 -1.83 4.66 4.09
N ALA A 25 -2.75 5.05 4.99
CA ALA A 25 -2.39 5.35 6.37
C ALA A 25 -1.85 4.10 7.09
N ASP A 26 -2.47 2.93 6.89
CA ASP A 26 -1.98 1.66 7.43
C ASP A 26 -0.56 1.33 6.93
N ILE A 27 -0.27 1.56 5.64
CA ILE A 27 1.08 1.43 5.09
C ILE A 27 2.04 2.37 5.83
N ALA A 28 1.68 3.65 5.98
CA ALA A 28 2.57 4.62 6.62
C ALA A 28 2.85 4.28 8.10
N SER A 29 1.85 3.76 8.83
CA SER A 29 1.98 3.44 10.26
C SER A 29 2.64 2.09 10.55
N ASP A 30 2.48 1.10 9.67
CA ASP A 30 2.91 -0.29 9.91
C ASP A 30 3.57 -0.90 8.66
N TYR A 31 4.36 -0.12 7.93
CA TYR A 31 5.03 -0.58 6.71
C TYR A 31 5.88 -1.85 6.94
N GLN A 32 6.36 -2.10 8.16
CA GLN A 32 7.26 -3.21 8.46
C GLN A 32 6.54 -4.56 8.31
N THR A 33 5.29 -4.66 8.78
CA THR A 33 4.59 -5.96 8.86
C THR A 33 3.25 -6.01 8.14
N VAL A 34 2.67 -4.85 7.80
CA VAL A 34 1.36 -4.79 7.16
C VAL A 34 1.32 -5.59 5.86
N SER A 35 0.20 -6.28 5.67
CA SER A 35 -0.10 -7.01 4.44
C SER A 35 -1.55 -6.76 4.02
N LEU A 36 -1.79 -6.84 2.71
CA LEU A 36 -3.12 -6.65 2.16
C LEU A 36 -4.12 -7.68 2.70
N THR A 37 -3.67 -8.89 3.03
CA THR A 37 -4.52 -9.94 3.62
C THR A 37 -4.98 -9.56 5.02
N GLN A 38 -4.09 -9.03 5.86
CA GLN A 38 -4.48 -8.56 7.20
C GLN A 38 -5.48 -7.40 7.12
N LEU A 39 -5.25 -6.44 6.21
CA LEU A 39 -6.16 -5.31 6.04
C LEU A 39 -7.51 -5.74 5.45
N ALA A 40 -7.53 -6.70 4.53
CA ALA A 40 -8.76 -7.30 4.01
C ALA A 40 -9.62 -7.86 5.15
N ASN A 41 -9.02 -8.62 6.06
CA ASN A 41 -9.71 -9.13 7.24
C ASN A 41 -10.15 -8.01 8.20
N ARG A 42 -9.29 -7.02 8.47
CA ARG A 42 -9.58 -5.88 9.36
C ARG A 42 -10.78 -5.05 8.88
N TYR A 43 -10.86 -4.79 7.58
CA TYR A 43 -11.92 -3.97 6.97
C TYR A 43 -13.10 -4.81 6.45
N SER A 44 -13.11 -6.13 6.70
CA SER A 44 -14.17 -7.05 6.25
C SER A 44 -14.40 -7.06 4.73
N TYR A 45 -13.32 -6.98 3.96
CA TYR A 45 -13.33 -7.12 2.51
C TYR A 45 -12.58 -8.36 2.06
N ASN A 46 -12.92 -8.89 0.90
CA ASN A 46 -12.05 -9.89 0.27
C ASN A 46 -10.78 -9.21 -0.29
N ARG A 47 -9.68 -9.95 -0.29
CA ARG A 47 -8.36 -9.45 -0.71
C ARG A 47 -8.34 -8.95 -2.15
N ASN A 48 -9.06 -9.60 -3.07
CA ASN A 48 -9.06 -9.24 -4.49
C ASN A 48 -9.75 -7.89 -4.73
N TYR A 49 -10.89 -7.68 -4.08
CA TYR A 49 -11.60 -6.40 -4.09
C TYR A 49 -10.69 -5.29 -3.54
N LEU A 50 -10.06 -5.52 -2.38
CA LEU A 50 -9.21 -4.51 -1.75
C LEU A 50 -7.99 -4.18 -2.62
N SER A 51 -7.40 -5.18 -3.29
CA SER A 51 -6.31 -5.00 -4.26
C SER A 51 -6.75 -4.13 -5.44
N ASN A 52 -7.90 -4.45 -6.04
CA ASN A 52 -8.41 -3.74 -7.21
C ASN A 52 -8.82 -2.30 -6.86
N LEU A 53 -9.50 -2.14 -5.72
CA LEU A 53 -9.89 -0.83 -5.18
C LEU A 53 -8.66 0.04 -4.96
N PHE A 54 -7.67 -0.46 -4.23
CA PHE A 54 -6.46 0.30 -3.94
C PHE A 54 -5.76 0.72 -5.22
N LYS A 55 -5.61 -0.19 -6.19
CA LYS A 55 -5.01 0.14 -7.49
C LYS A 55 -5.81 1.18 -8.26
N ALA A 56 -7.14 1.10 -8.25
CA ALA A 56 -8.00 2.04 -8.95
C ALA A 56 -7.91 3.46 -8.37
N GLU A 57 -7.89 3.57 -7.03
CA GLU A 57 -7.91 4.87 -6.34
C GLU A 57 -6.50 5.50 -6.23
N ILE A 58 -5.45 4.69 -6.05
CA ILE A 58 -4.08 5.16 -5.83
C ILE A 58 -3.22 5.14 -7.10
N GLY A 59 -3.64 4.39 -8.13
CA GLY A 59 -2.90 4.21 -9.39
C GLY A 59 -1.76 3.19 -9.32
N GLN A 60 -1.44 2.68 -8.13
CA GLN A 60 -0.38 1.70 -7.90
C GLN A 60 -0.89 0.51 -7.07
N THR A 61 -0.25 -0.65 -7.18
CA THR A 61 -0.62 -1.80 -6.35
C THR A 61 -0.22 -1.56 -4.90
N PHE A 62 -0.94 -2.18 -3.97
CA PHE A 62 -0.60 -2.12 -2.54
C PHE A 62 0.85 -2.54 -2.27
N SER A 63 1.30 -3.63 -2.90
CA SER A 63 2.67 -4.13 -2.74
C SER A 63 3.73 -3.15 -3.28
N ALA A 64 3.44 -2.44 -4.37
CA ALA A 64 4.35 -1.44 -4.93
C ALA A 64 4.52 -0.26 -3.96
N VAL A 65 3.43 0.31 -3.47
CA VAL A 65 3.44 1.42 -2.50
C VAL A 65 4.10 1.01 -1.18
N LEU A 66 3.80 -0.20 -0.68
CA LEU A 66 4.45 -0.73 0.51
C LEU A 66 5.96 -0.88 0.31
N THR A 67 6.39 -1.39 -0.84
CA THR A 67 7.82 -1.54 -1.17
C THR A 67 8.51 -0.18 -1.24
N GLU A 68 7.89 0.81 -1.87
CA GLU A 68 8.41 2.18 -1.95
C GLU A 68 8.61 2.77 -0.55
N GLN A 69 7.62 2.65 0.35
CA GLN A 69 7.78 3.10 1.73
C GLN A 69 8.93 2.41 2.46
N ARG A 70 9.07 1.09 2.31
CA ARG A 70 10.20 0.34 2.91
C ARG A 70 11.54 0.81 2.39
N LEU A 71 11.66 1.05 1.09
CA LEU A 71 12.89 1.55 0.46
C LEU A 71 13.22 2.97 0.94
N MET A 72 12.23 3.85 1.08
CA MET A 72 12.43 5.19 1.65
C MET A 72 12.98 5.12 3.08
N GLN A 73 12.43 4.24 3.92
CA GLN A 73 12.94 4.06 5.29
C GLN A 73 14.33 3.41 5.31
N ALA A 74 14.61 2.46 4.42
CA ALA A 74 15.93 1.86 4.29
C ALA A 74 16.97 2.91 3.90
N HIS A 75 16.67 3.76 2.91
CA HIS A 75 17.53 4.87 2.52
C HIS A 75 17.81 5.83 3.68
N LYS A 76 16.78 6.16 4.48
CA LYS A 76 16.94 6.98 5.69
C LYS A 76 17.86 6.32 6.72
N LEU A 77 17.75 5.01 6.94
CA LEU A 77 18.63 4.30 7.88
C LEU A 77 20.06 4.21 7.37
N LEU A 78 20.26 3.93 6.08
CA LEU A 78 21.58 3.87 5.44
C LEU A 78 22.33 5.21 5.49
N THR A 79 21.60 6.33 5.46
CA THR A 79 22.20 7.67 5.47
C THR A 79 22.38 8.26 6.87
N LYS A 80 21.69 7.72 7.87
CA LYS A 80 21.66 8.28 9.24
C LYS A 80 22.27 7.36 10.31
N THR A 81 22.65 6.15 9.95
CA THR A 81 23.16 5.14 10.89
C THR A 81 24.31 4.35 10.26
N ASN A 82 25.08 3.67 11.10
CA ASN A 82 26.12 2.71 10.68
C ASN A 82 25.66 1.26 10.87
N LEU A 83 24.34 1.02 10.84
CA LEU A 83 23.80 -0.33 10.99
C LEU A 83 24.23 -1.21 9.81
N PRO A 84 24.53 -2.50 10.03
CA PRO A 84 24.75 -3.45 8.94
C PRO A 84 23.55 -3.49 7.99
N VAL A 85 23.81 -3.61 6.69
CA VAL A 85 22.77 -3.64 5.65
C VAL A 85 21.72 -4.71 5.92
N ASN A 86 22.13 -5.90 6.37
CA ASN A 86 21.21 -7.00 6.69
C ASN A 86 20.24 -6.61 7.82
N THR A 87 20.73 -5.93 8.86
CA THR A 87 19.90 -5.42 9.95
C THR A 87 18.89 -4.39 9.45
N ILE A 88 19.30 -3.50 8.54
CA ILE A 88 18.39 -2.50 7.95
C ILE A 88 17.28 -3.19 7.14
N ILE A 89 17.63 -4.16 6.30
CA ILE A 89 16.68 -4.94 5.47
C ILE A 89 15.62 -5.61 6.34
N GLU A 90 16.04 -6.27 7.42
CA GLU A 90 15.16 -6.89 8.40
C GLU A 90 14.26 -5.86 9.08
N GLN A 91 14.84 -4.76 9.56
CA GLN A 91 14.14 -3.71 10.28
C GLN A 91 13.07 -3.00 9.42
N VAL A 92 13.30 -2.85 8.12
CA VAL A 92 12.28 -2.24 7.23
C VAL A 92 11.25 -3.26 6.72
N GLY A 93 11.35 -4.53 7.11
CA GLY A 93 10.40 -5.56 6.70
C GLY A 93 10.57 -6.02 5.25
N ILE A 94 11.73 -5.78 4.64
CA ILE A 94 12.10 -6.39 3.35
C ILE A 94 12.58 -7.80 3.65
N SER A 95 11.66 -8.77 3.55
CA SER A 95 12.03 -10.18 3.47
C SER A 95 12.39 -10.49 2.03
N ASN A 96 13.34 -11.41 1.81
CA ASN A 96 13.63 -12.00 0.50
C ASN A 96 12.42 -12.84 0.04
N ARG A 97 11.30 -12.17 -0.24
CA ARG A 97 10.14 -12.78 -0.88
C ARG A 97 10.46 -12.81 -2.36
N SER A 98 11.31 -13.77 -2.71
CA SER A 98 11.28 -14.39 -4.04
C SER A 98 9.82 -14.74 -4.31
N PHE A 99 9.15 -13.87 -5.07
CA PHE A 99 7.81 -14.08 -5.58
C PHE A 99 7.86 -15.18 -6.63
N PHE A 100 7.96 -16.44 -6.17
CA PHE A 100 7.64 -17.60 -6.99
C PHE A 100 6.13 -17.82 -6.92
N THR A 101 5.39 -17.00 -7.65
CA THR A 101 4.06 -17.36 -8.18
C THR A 101 3.85 -16.53 -9.44
N ARG A 102 4.57 -16.91 -10.50
CA ARG A 102 4.18 -16.62 -11.87
C ARG A 102 3.03 -17.55 -12.22
N SER A 103 1.86 -16.96 -12.37
CA SER A 103 0.74 -17.35 -13.23
C SER A 103 0.95 -18.58 -14.13
N THR A 104 0.16 -19.63 -13.86
CA THR A 104 -0.75 -20.30 -14.81
C THR A 104 -1.88 -20.93 -14.02
#